data_AF-A0A0B2ANQ8-F1
#
_entry.id   AF-A0A0B2ANQ8-F1
#
_cell.length_a   1.000
_cell.length_b   1.000
_cell.length_c   1.000
_cell.angle_alpha   90.00
_cell.angle_beta   90.00
_cell.angle_gamma   90.00
#
_symmetry.space_group_name_H-M   'P 1'
#
loop_
_entity.id
_entity.type
_entity.pdbx_description
1 polymer ?
#
loop_
_entity_poly.entity_id
_entity_poly.type
_entity_poly.pdbx_seq_one_letter_code
_entity_poly.pdbx_strand_id
1 'polypeptide(L)' 'MGNLAEASGWLGALAVLAGYVLFSFGWINGGRIFQGFNLLGAATLAVNGYYHDAWPSVALNLAWG' A
#
# COMPACT_ATOMS: atom_id res chain seq x y z
N MET A 1 -22.33 4.48 -0.22
CA MET A 1 -21.41 3.66 -1.04
C MET A 1 -19.99 3.71 -0.43
N GLY A 2 -19.79 3.32 0.83
CA GLY A 2 -18.56 3.72 1.54
C GLY A 2 -18.10 2.73 2.61
N ASN A 3 -17.89 1.47 2.24
CA ASN A 3 -17.54 0.43 3.22
C ASN A 3 -16.33 -0.38 2.76
N LEU A 4 -16.37 -0.86 1.51
CA LEU A 4 -15.33 -1.71 0.93
C LEU A 4 -14.11 -0.92 0.46
N ALA A 5 -14.33 0.23 -0.18
CA ALA A 5 -13.25 1.10 -0.62
C ALA A 5 -12.44 1.61 0.57
N GLU A 6 -13.08 2.21 1.58
CA GLU A 6 -12.40 2.66 2.81
C GLU A 6 -11.66 1.52 3.52
N ALA A 7 -12.28 0.35 3.69
CA ALA A 7 -11.60 -0.81 4.28
C ALA A 7 -10.35 -1.22 3.48
N SER A 8 -10.42 -1.19 2.14
CA SER A 8 -9.25 -1.49 1.29
C SER A 8 -8.14 -0.45 1.44
N GLY A 9 -8.48 0.85 1.57
CA GLY A 9 -7.49 1.91 1.80
C GLY A 9 -6.75 1.72 3.12
N TRP A 10 -7.49 1.44 4.21
CA TRP A 10 -6.89 1.17 5.52
C TRP A 10 -6.06 -0.11 5.52
N LEU A 11 -6.51 -1.19 4.88
CA LEU A 11 -5.74 -2.43 4.76
C LEU A 11 -4.45 -2.23 3.96
N GLY A 12 -4.49 -1.45 2.88
CA GLY A 12 -3.31 -1.08 2.10
C GLY A 12 -2.30 -0.27 2.91
N ALA A 13 -2.77 0.75 3.63
CA ALA A 13 -1.93 1.56 4.51
C ALA A 13 -1.26 0.73 5.61
N LEU A 14 -2.01 -0.19 6.24
CA LEU A 14 -1.47 -1.10 7.25
C LEU A 14 -0.43 -2.06 6.67
N ALA A 15 -0.62 -2.55 5.44
CA ALA A 15 0.34 -3.42 4.77
C ALA A 15 1.68 -2.70 4.48
N VAL A 16 1.61 -1.46 3.97
CA VAL A 16 2.82 -0.63 3.75
C VAL A 16 3.53 -0.35 5.06
N LEU A 17 2.80 0.06 6.10
CA LEU A 17 3.37 0.35 7.41
C LEU A 17 4.02 -0.88 8.05
N ALA A 18 3.39 -2.05 7.94
CA ALA A 18 3.97 -3.30 8.42
C ALA A 18 5.29 -3.61 7.70
N GLY A 19 5.34 -3.49 6.38
CA GLY A 19 6.56 -3.64 5.59
C GLY A 19 7.67 -2.67 6.03
N TYR A 20 7.33 -1.40 6.24
CA TYR A 20 8.27 -0.36 6.70
C TYR A 20 8.81 -0.64 8.11
N VAL A 21 7.94 -1.03 9.04
CA VAL A 21 8.32 -1.39 10.41
C VAL A 21 9.29 -2.57 10.40
N LEU A 22 8.95 -3.65 9.71
CA LEU A 22 9.80 -4.84 9.60
C LEU A 22 11.18 -4.51 9.00
N PHE A 23 11.22 -3.64 7.99
CA PHE A 23 12.46 -3.19 7.37
C PHE A 23 13.28 -2.27 8.30
N SER A 24 12.63 -1.31 8.96
CA SER A 24 13.26 -0.34 9.86
C SER A 24 13.90 -1.00 11.09
N PHE A 25 13.28 -2.05 11.64
CA PHE A 25 13.87 -2.86 12.71
C PHE A 25 14.91 -3.89 12.23
N GLY A 26 15.19 -3.95 10.92
CA GLY A 26 16.16 -4.88 10.33
C GLY A 26 15.71 -6.34 10.35
N TRP A 27 14.42 -6.61 10.58
CA TRP A 27 13.87 -7.97 10.60
C TRP A 27 13.72 -8.55 9.18
N ILE A 28 13.57 -7.69 8.18
CA ILE A 28 13.60 -8.05 6.76
C ILE A 28 14.61 -7.17 6.02
N ASN A 29 15.25 -7.74 5.00
CA ASN A 29 16.09 -6.97 4.08
C ASN A 29 15.23 -6.29 3.02
N GLY A 30 15.76 -5.23 2.38
CA GLY A 30 15.11 -4.48 1.29
C GLY A 30 14.95 -5.23 -0.04
N GLY A 31 14.85 -6.56 0.03
CA GLY A 31 14.67 -7.44 -1.12
C GLY A 31 13.21 -7.86 -1.32
N ARG A 32 13.01 -9.08 -1.83
CA ARG A 32 11.72 -9.59 -2.31
C ARG A 32 10.57 -9.48 -1.31
N ILE A 33 10.84 -9.68 -0.02
CA ILE A 33 9.80 -9.61 1.03
C ILE A 33 9.31 -8.16 1.19
N PHE A 34 10.23 -7.20 1.30
CA PHE A 34 9.89 -5.79 1.43
C PHE A 34 9.19 -5.24 0.18
N GLN A 35 9.65 -5.62 -1.02
CA GLN A 35 8.97 -5.26 -2.27
C GLN A 35 7.59 -5.92 -2.37
N GLY A 36 7.42 -7.17 -1.90
CA GLY A 36 6.11 -7.81 -1.84
C GLY A 36 5.10 -7.04 -0.99
N PHE A 37 5.51 -6.52 0.18
CA PHE A 37 4.66 -5.66 1.00
C PHE A 37 4.32 -4.33 0.30
N ASN A 38 5.28 -3.71 -0.38
CA ASN A 38 5.05 -2.47 -1.13
C ASN A 38 4.08 -2.68 -2.28
N LEU A 39 4.28 -3.72 -3.11
CA LEU A 39 3.37 -4.08 -4.21
C LEU A 39 1.93 -4.31 -3.73
N LEU A 40 1.76 -5.05 -2.64
CA LEU A 40 0.44 -5.36 -2.08
C LEU A 40 -0.23 -4.11 -1.51
N GLY A 41 0.52 -3.32 -0.74
CA GLY A 41 0.03 -2.05 -0.21
C GLY A 41 -0.34 -1.05 -1.30
N ALA A 42 0.53 -0.87 -2.28
CA ALA A 42 0.35 -0.02 -3.45
C ALA A 42 -0.88 -0.40 -4.28
N ALA A 43 -1.05 -1.69 -4.58
CA ALA A 43 -2.21 -2.17 -5.32
C ALA A 43 -3.53 -1.83 -4.60
N THR A 44 -3.55 -2.01 -3.29
CA THR A 44 -4.76 -1.78 -2.48
C THR A 44 -5.07 -0.28 -2.34
N LEU A 45 -4.04 0.56 -2.18
CA LEU A 45 -4.16 2.02 -2.14
C LEU A 45 -4.52 2.62 -3.49
N ALA A 46 -4.03 2.06 -4.61
CA ALA A 46 -4.40 2.48 -5.96
C ALA A 46 -5.89 2.20 -6.25
N VAL A 47 -6.39 1.04 -5.84
CA VAL A 47 -7.82 0.70 -5.96
C VAL A 47 -8.67 1.64 -5.10
N ASN A 48 -8.29 1.90 -3.84
CA ASN A 48 -8.98 2.87 -3.01
C ASN A 48 -8.97 4.27 -3.65
N GLY A 49 -7.80 4.74 -4.09
CA GLY A 49 -7.65 6.05 -4.70
C GLY A 49 -8.51 6.22 -5.95
N TYR A 50 -8.65 5.17 -6.77
CA TYR A 50 -9.54 5.18 -7.93
C TYR A 50 -11.01 5.38 -7.54
N TYR A 51 -11.50 4.71 -6.50
CA TYR A 51 -12.89 4.87 -6.02
C TYR A 51 -13.19 6.23 -5.40
N HIS A 52 -12.17 6.95 -4.93
CA HIS A 52 -12.29 8.28 -4.34
C HIS A 52 -11.84 9.41 -5.28
N ASP A 53 -11.63 9.12 -6.58
CA ASP A 53 -11.11 10.06 -7.57
C ASP A 53 -9.77 10.74 -7.17
N ALA A 54 -9.00 10.07 -6.31
CA ALA A 54 -7.70 10.51 -5.81
C ALA A 54 -6.57 10.10 -6.77
N TRP A 55 -6.64 10.55 -8.02
CA TRP A 55 -5.69 10.23 -9.09
C TRP A 55 -4.20 10.44 -8.75
N PRO A 56 -3.79 11.48 -7.98
CA PRO A 56 -2.41 11.61 -7.53
C PRO A 56 -1.95 10.43 -6.66
N SER A 57 -2.83 9.92 -5.79
CA SER A 57 -2.55 8.76 -4.93
C SER A 57 -2.43 7.49 -5.77
N VAL A 58 -3.30 7.31 -6.76
CA VAL A 58 -3.25 6.16 -7.69
C VAL A 58 -1.92 6.13 -8.44
N ALA A 59 -1.52 7.25 -9.04
CA ALA A 59 -0.28 7.36 -9.80
C ALA A 59 0.95 7.10 -8.93
N LEU A 60 0.99 7.66 -7.72
CA LEU A 60 2.10 7.48 -6.78
C LEU A 60 2.24 6.02 -6.35
N ASN A 61 1.14 5.37 -5.98
CA ASN A 61 1.17 3.98 -5.53
C ASN A 61 1.60 3.04 -6.66
N LEU A 62 1.12 3.24 -7.89
CA LEU A 62 1.56 2.46 -9.05
C LEU A 62 3.03 2.67 -9.43
N ALA A 63 3.60 3.85 -9.16
CA ALA A 63 5.00 4.14 -9.45
C ALA A 63 5.96 3.55 -8.41
N TRP A 64 5.51 3.35 -7.17
CA TRP A 64 6.35 2.90 -6.05
C TRP A 64 6.18 1.43 -5.64
N GLY A 65 5.03 0.82 -5.92
CA GLY A 65 4.79 -0.61 -5.68
C GLY A 65 5.77 -1.46 -6.47
#